data_AF-A0A1C4SKG2-F1
#
_entry.id   AF-A0A1C4SKG2-F1
#
_cell.length_a   1.000
_cell.length_b   1.000
_cell.length_c   1.000
_cell.angle_alpha   90.00
_cell.angle_beta   90.00
_cell.angle_gamma   90.00
#
_symmetry.space_group_name_H-M   'P 1'
#
loop_
_entity.id
_entity.type
_entity.pdbx_description
1 polymer ?
#
loop_
_entity_poly.entity_id
_entity_poly.type
_entity_poly.pdbx_seq_one_letter_code
_entity_poly.pdbx_strand_id
1 'polypeptide(L)'
;MTRRPGRTRIAALLPTVCATLAALTLALTGTAQADAATRQPAPAPAPARQAPPARSSGTAARVWAGTANGTAVQLYDCNGTAAQQWRAGAGSSLRDPASGRSLDATGNSSADGTRLQLRDCTAGANQAWKLPG
;
A
#
# COMPACT_ATOMS: atom_id res chain seq x y z
N MET A 1 -51.01 13.28 11.85
CA MET A 1 -50.73 13.21 10.39
C MET A 1 -50.14 14.54 9.95
N THR A 2 -48.82 14.61 9.90
CA THR A 2 -48.05 15.83 9.59
C THR A 2 -47.72 15.82 8.11
N ARG A 3 -48.37 16.65 7.30
CA ARG A 3 -48.04 16.82 5.87
C ARG A 3 -47.20 18.08 5.69
N ARG A 4 -45.92 17.89 5.38
CA ARG A 4 -45.01 18.93 4.87
C ARG A 4 -45.28 19.15 3.37
N PRO A 5 -45.42 20.39 2.88
CA PRO A 5 -45.05 20.74 1.50
C PRO A 5 -43.55 21.07 1.50
N GLY A 6 -42.69 20.61 0.58
CA GLY A 6 -42.85 20.53 -0.87
C GLY A 6 -41.86 21.53 -1.47
N ARG A 7 -40.66 21.06 -1.82
CA ARG A 7 -39.55 21.85 -2.42
C ARG A 7 -39.86 22.18 -3.88
N THR A 8 -39.72 23.44 -4.31
CA THR A 8 -39.57 23.78 -5.74
C THR A 8 -38.54 24.90 -5.98
N ARG A 9 -37.34 24.44 -6.34
CA ARG A 9 -36.40 24.88 -7.40
C ARG A 9 -36.41 26.33 -7.97
N ILE A 10 -35.18 26.88 -7.95
CA ILE A 10 -34.43 27.52 -9.05
C ILE A 10 -34.90 28.89 -9.54
N ALA A 11 -34.09 29.91 -9.25
CA ALA A 11 -33.80 31.00 -10.18
C ALA A 11 -32.30 31.27 -10.15
N ALA A 12 -31.61 30.83 -11.20
CA ALA A 12 -30.25 31.22 -11.51
C ALA A 12 -30.27 32.59 -12.17
N LEU A 13 -29.53 33.56 -11.62
CA LEU A 13 -29.01 34.71 -12.36
C LEU A 13 -27.54 34.87 -11.95
N LEU A 14 -26.69 34.69 -12.95
CA LEU A 14 -25.24 34.83 -12.92
C LEU A 14 -24.83 36.33 -12.83
N PRO A 15 -23.56 36.69 -13.09
CA PRO A 15 -22.52 37.09 -12.15
C PRO A 15 -22.21 38.60 -12.34
N THR A 16 -21.00 39.05 -12.03
CA THR A 16 -20.32 40.25 -12.58
C THR A 16 -20.06 41.37 -11.56
N VAL A 17 -18.83 41.30 -11.05
CA VAL A 17 -17.89 42.44 -10.90
C VAL A 17 -18.16 43.40 -9.75
N CYS A 18 -17.36 43.22 -8.70
CA CYS A 18 -16.54 44.33 -8.20
C CYS A 18 -15.27 43.75 -7.57
N ALA A 19 -14.34 43.32 -8.42
CA ALA A 19 -12.97 43.03 -8.02
C ALA A 19 -12.27 44.36 -7.77
N THR A 20 -12.00 44.69 -6.50
CA THR A 20 -11.04 45.75 -6.16
C THR A 20 -9.63 45.17 -6.17
N LEU A 21 -8.83 45.68 -7.09
CA LEU A 21 -7.39 45.53 -7.19
C LEU A 21 -6.65 46.00 -5.93
N ALA A 22 -5.77 45.17 -5.40
CA ALA A 22 -4.51 45.50 -4.73
C ALA A 22 -3.83 44.17 -4.36
N ALA A 23 -2.56 43.90 -4.59
CA ALA A 23 -1.48 44.61 -5.22
C ALA A 23 -0.49 43.57 -5.77
N LEU A 24 0.17 43.92 -6.87
CA LEU A 24 1.24 43.18 -7.51
C LEU A 24 2.52 43.36 -6.68
N THR A 25 2.97 42.34 -5.95
CA THR A 25 4.36 42.23 -5.49
C THR A 25 5.06 41.16 -6.31
N LEU A 26 5.93 41.62 -7.21
CA LEU A 26 6.88 40.78 -7.94
C LEU A 26 7.97 40.35 -6.94
N ALA A 27 7.94 39.10 -6.47
CA ALA A 27 9.05 38.49 -5.77
C ALA A 27 9.51 37.26 -6.57
N LEU A 28 10.63 37.43 -7.30
CA LEU A 28 11.42 36.36 -7.89
C LEU A 28 12.21 35.63 -6.80
N THR A 29 11.52 34.87 -5.97
CA THR A 29 12.14 33.80 -5.19
C THR A 29 11.55 32.49 -5.68
N GLY A 30 12.21 31.92 -6.69
CA GLY A 30 12.01 30.53 -7.07
C GLY A 30 12.38 29.65 -5.88
N THR A 31 11.41 29.34 -5.03
CA THR A 31 11.48 28.14 -4.22
C THR A 31 11.22 26.99 -5.16
N ALA A 32 12.30 26.35 -5.62
CA ALA A 32 12.23 24.94 -5.93
C ALA A 32 11.63 24.28 -4.67
N GLN A 33 10.34 24.00 -4.67
CA GLN A 33 9.75 23.09 -3.70
C GLN A 33 10.33 21.73 -4.08
N ALA A 34 11.48 21.42 -3.48
CA ALA A 34 12.07 20.10 -3.50
C ALA A 34 10.95 19.10 -3.16
N ASP A 35 10.80 18.12 -4.05
CA ASP A 35 9.91 16.97 -3.94
C ASP A 35 9.67 16.57 -2.48
N ALA A 36 8.44 16.76 -2.01
CA ALA A 36 7.91 16.04 -0.86
C ALA A 36 7.60 14.59 -1.26
N ALA A 37 8.56 13.92 -1.89
CA ALA A 37 8.58 12.48 -2.08
C ALA A 37 9.80 11.95 -1.31
N THR A 38 9.55 11.05 -0.35
CA THR A 38 10.51 10.16 0.35
C THR A 38 10.96 10.45 1.79
N ARG A 39 10.35 11.37 2.53
CA ARG A 39 10.32 11.22 4.01
C ARG A 39 8.90 11.31 4.55
N GLN A 40 8.10 10.30 4.19
CA GLN A 40 6.92 9.98 4.98
C GLN A 40 7.42 9.48 6.36
N PRO A 41 6.94 10.05 7.48
CA PRO A 41 7.23 9.51 8.81
C PRO A 41 6.93 8.02 8.82
N ALA A 42 7.77 7.22 9.49
CA ALA A 42 7.48 5.81 9.70
C ALA A 42 6.02 5.71 10.20
N PRO A 43 5.11 5.03 9.48
CA PRO A 43 3.75 4.91 9.97
C PRO A 43 3.81 4.26 11.34
N ALA A 44 2.97 4.76 12.27
CA ALA A 44 2.56 3.99 13.44
C ALA A 44 2.32 2.53 13.01
N PRO A 45 2.60 1.51 13.85
CA PRO A 45 2.52 0.12 13.41
C PRO A 45 1.18 -0.13 12.72
N ALA A 46 1.19 -0.20 11.39
CA ALA A 46 0.02 -0.56 10.62
C ALA A 46 -0.39 -1.96 11.10
N PRO A 47 -1.68 -2.23 11.29
CA PRO A 47 -2.11 -3.57 11.69
C PRO A 47 -1.51 -4.58 10.72
N ALA A 48 -0.94 -5.65 11.26
CA ALA A 48 -0.28 -6.68 10.48
C ALA A 48 -1.21 -7.18 9.36
N ARG A 49 -0.71 -7.16 8.13
CA ARG A 49 -1.45 -7.57 6.92
C ARG A 49 -1.78 -9.05 7.05
N GLN A 50 -2.90 -9.53 6.56
CA GLN A 50 -3.13 -10.99 6.54
C GLN A 50 -2.06 -11.64 5.67
N ALA A 51 -1.41 -12.69 6.20
CA ALA A 51 -0.50 -13.48 5.40
C ALA A 51 -1.22 -13.98 4.14
N PRO A 52 -0.55 -14.02 2.97
CA PRO A 52 -1.14 -14.65 1.83
C PRO A 52 -1.51 -16.11 2.16
N PRO A 53 -2.52 -16.66 1.46
CA PRO A 53 -3.06 -17.97 1.77
C PRO A 53 -1.96 -19.03 1.95
N ALA A 54 -2.10 -19.79 3.03
CA ALA A 54 -1.24 -20.93 3.32
C ALA A 54 -1.73 -22.19 2.59
N ARG A 55 -0.91 -23.24 2.62
CA ARG A 55 -1.11 -24.50 1.89
C ARG A 55 -2.47 -25.19 2.13
N SER A 56 -3.16 -24.90 3.23
CA SER A 56 -4.49 -25.44 3.55
C SER A 56 -5.65 -24.83 2.76
N SER A 57 -5.43 -23.71 2.07
CA SER A 57 -6.48 -22.99 1.33
C SER A 57 -6.61 -23.38 -0.15
N GLY A 58 -5.82 -24.37 -0.62
CA GLY A 58 -5.75 -24.76 -2.04
C GLY A 58 -4.78 -23.92 -2.88
N THR A 59 -4.50 -22.68 -2.45
CA THR A 59 -3.54 -21.77 -3.09
C THR A 59 -2.46 -21.35 -2.09
N ALA A 60 -1.23 -21.09 -2.56
CA ALA A 60 -0.13 -20.64 -1.73
C ALA A 60 0.68 -19.53 -2.41
N ALA A 61 1.23 -18.61 -1.61
CA ALA A 61 2.26 -17.69 -2.10
C ALA A 61 3.47 -18.48 -2.61
N ARG A 62 3.82 -18.26 -3.87
CA ARG A 62 4.90 -18.91 -4.59
C ARG A 62 5.92 -17.87 -5.04
N VAL A 63 7.19 -18.10 -4.75
CA VAL A 63 8.31 -17.40 -5.41
C VAL A 63 8.36 -17.85 -6.87
N TRP A 64 8.36 -16.90 -7.81
CA TRP A 64 8.30 -17.23 -9.24
C TRP A 64 9.52 -18.02 -9.72
N ALA A 65 10.64 -17.32 -9.92
CA ALA A 65 11.93 -17.87 -10.29
C ALA A 65 13.00 -16.83 -9.95
N GLY A 66 13.90 -17.18 -9.03
CA GLY A 66 14.97 -16.31 -8.58
C GLY A 66 14.98 -16.15 -7.07
N THR A 67 16.09 -15.62 -6.57
CA THR A 67 16.30 -15.38 -5.15
C THR A 67 16.52 -13.90 -4.86
N ALA A 68 16.77 -13.06 -5.87
CA ALA A 68 17.16 -11.66 -5.71
C ALA A 68 16.03 -10.75 -5.17
N ASN A 69 16.41 -9.58 -4.67
CA ASN A 69 15.46 -8.52 -4.35
C ASN A 69 14.60 -8.16 -5.57
N GLY A 70 13.30 -7.98 -5.37
CA GLY A 70 12.34 -7.68 -6.42
C GLY A 70 11.76 -8.90 -7.13
N THR A 71 12.27 -10.11 -6.87
CA THR A 71 11.71 -11.37 -7.39
C THR A 71 10.22 -11.42 -7.06
N ALA A 72 9.40 -11.69 -8.08
CA ALA A 72 7.95 -11.73 -7.95
C ALA A 72 7.51 -12.86 -7.02
N VAL A 73 6.52 -12.57 -6.18
CA VAL A 73 5.73 -13.59 -5.48
C VAL A 73 4.31 -13.55 -6.01
N GLN A 74 3.75 -14.71 -6.33
CA GLN A 74 2.40 -14.86 -6.89
C GLN A 74 1.58 -15.85 -6.07
N LEU A 75 0.26 -15.79 -6.17
CA LEU A 75 -0.60 -16.84 -5.65
C LEU A 75 -0.69 -17.96 -6.69
N TYR A 76 -0.47 -19.20 -6.27
CA TYR A 76 -0.48 -20.36 -7.15
C TYR A 76 -1.01 -21.59 -6.43
N ASP A 77 -1.66 -22.50 -7.16
CA ASP A 77 -2.19 -23.73 -6.58
C ASP A 77 -1.12 -24.53 -5.83
N CYS A 78 -1.52 -25.09 -4.70
CA CYS A 78 -0.62 -25.85 -3.84
C CYS A 78 -0.05 -27.06 -4.59
N ASN A 79 1.26 -27.06 -4.81
CA ASN A 79 1.96 -28.12 -5.54
C ASN A 79 3.10 -28.75 -4.73
N GLY A 80 3.29 -28.29 -3.48
CA GLY A 80 4.26 -28.88 -2.54
C GLY A 80 5.73 -28.54 -2.82
N THR A 81 6.02 -27.72 -3.84
CA THR A 81 7.38 -27.30 -4.17
C THR A 81 7.97 -26.38 -3.09
N ALA A 82 9.30 -26.34 -3.00
CA ALA A 82 10.01 -25.46 -2.07
C ALA A 82 9.67 -23.98 -2.28
N ALA A 83 9.32 -23.57 -3.51
CA ALA A 83 8.93 -22.20 -3.84
C ALA A 83 7.65 -21.73 -3.13
N GLN A 84 6.86 -22.64 -2.54
CA GLN A 84 5.65 -22.35 -1.77
C GLN A 84 5.86 -22.48 -0.24
N GLN A 85 7.08 -22.77 0.19
CA GLN A 85 7.39 -22.95 1.60
C GLN A 85 7.92 -21.65 2.18
N TRP A 86 7.36 -21.24 3.31
CA TRP A 86 7.74 -20.04 4.02
C TRP A 86 8.06 -20.39 5.47
N ARG A 87 9.13 -19.82 6.01
CA ARG A 87 9.46 -19.91 7.44
C ARG A 87 9.01 -18.65 8.14
N ALA A 88 8.29 -18.80 9.25
CA ALA A 88 8.03 -17.69 10.14
C ALA A 88 9.38 -17.18 10.70
N GLY A 89 9.62 -15.88 10.54
CA GLY A 89 10.75 -15.16 11.11
C GLY A 89 10.33 -14.27 12.28
N ALA A 90 11.29 -13.54 12.84
CA ALA A 90 11.01 -12.54 13.86
C ALA A 90 10.01 -11.47 13.35
N GLY A 91 9.22 -10.90 14.26
CA GLY A 91 8.29 -9.81 13.94
C GLY A 91 7.14 -10.21 13.02
N SER A 92 6.73 -11.48 13.02
CA SER A 92 5.69 -12.03 12.13
C SER A 92 6.05 -11.91 10.64
N SER A 93 7.34 -12.01 10.32
CA SER A 93 7.80 -12.06 8.93
C SER A 93 7.66 -13.47 8.34
N LEU A 94 7.51 -13.54 7.03
CA LEU A 94 7.58 -14.79 6.26
C LEU A 94 8.84 -14.76 5.42
N ARG A 95 9.75 -15.71 5.62
CA ARG A 95 11.01 -15.81 4.89
C ARG A 95 11.00 -16.97 3.92
N ASP A 96 11.49 -16.71 2.72
CA ASP A 96 11.78 -17.73 1.73
C ASP A 96 13.07 -18.48 2.14
N PRO A 97 13.03 -19.81 2.33
CA PRO A 97 14.20 -20.59 2.75
C PRO A 97 15.35 -20.56 1.73
N ALA A 98 15.05 -20.43 0.43
CA ALA A 98 16.06 -20.51 -0.62
C ALA A 98 16.92 -19.24 -0.70
N SER A 99 16.31 -18.07 -0.50
CA SER A 99 16.99 -16.77 -0.58
C SER A 99 17.34 -16.18 0.78
N GLY A 100 16.67 -16.63 1.85
CA GLY A 100 16.73 -16.00 3.17
C GLY A 100 16.00 -14.66 3.27
N ARG A 101 15.32 -14.20 2.20
CA ARG A 101 14.64 -12.90 2.12
C ARG A 101 13.19 -12.97 2.62
N SER A 102 12.63 -11.82 2.97
CA SER A 102 11.25 -11.69 3.45
C SER A 102 10.27 -11.53 2.29
N LEU A 103 9.05 -12.04 2.50
CA LEU A 103 7.86 -11.65 1.77
C LEU A 103 7.53 -10.18 2.07
N ASP A 104 7.45 -9.38 1.02
CA ASP A 104 7.37 -7.92 1.09
C ASP A 104 6.24 -7.39 0.21
N ALA A 105 5.39 -6.52 0.77
CA ALA A 105 4.43 -5.72 0.00
C ALA A 105 5.13 -4.50 -0.61
N THR A 106 5.14 -4.39 -1.94
CA THR A 106 5.90 -3.36 -2.66
C THR A 106 5.47 -1.95 -2.26
N GLY A 107 6.44 -1.04 -2.13
CA GLY A 107 6.18 0.38 -1.88
C GLY A 107 5.58 0.69 -0.50
N ASN A 108 5.66 -0.26 0.44
CA ASN A 108 5.03 -0.16 1.75
C ASN A 108 3.49 0.02 1.72
N SER A 109 2.87 -0.29 0.57
CA SER A 109 1.43 -0.15 0.34
C SER A 109 0.63 -1.24 1.04
N SER A 110 -0.52 -0.89 1.60
CA SER A 110 -1.53 -1.81 2.13
C SER A 110 -2.77 -1.91 1.24
N ALA A 111 -2.75 -1.31 0.05
CA ALA A 111 -3.87 -1.39 -0.89
C ALA A 111 -4.05 -2.82 -1.41
N ASP A 112 -5.29 -3.22 -1.65
CA ASP A 112 -5.60 -4.50 -2.29
C ASP A 112 -4.93 -4.57 -3.67
N GLY A 113 -4.48 -5.77 -4.05
CA GLY A 113 -3.73 -5.97 -5.29
C GLY A 113 -2.28 -5.46 -5.26
N THR A 114 -1.79 -4.94 -4.13
CA THR A 114 -0.36 -4.61 -3.98
C THR A 114 0.50 -5.84 -4.30
N ARG A 115 1.45 -5.68 -5.21
CA ARG A 115 2.36 -6.76 -5.62
C ARG A 115 3.22 -7.22 -4.44
N LEU A 116 3.41 -8.53 -4.34
CA LEU A 116 4.34 -9.13 -3.40
C LEU A 116 5.69 -9.42 -4.08
N GLN A 117 6.77 -9.29 -3.32
CA GLN A 117 8.13 -9.52 -3.78
C GLN A 117 8.99 -10.16 -2.69
N LEU A 118 10.15 -10.69 -3.09
CA LEU A 118 11.26 -10.92 -2.18
C LEU A 118 12.00 -9.61 -1.93
N ARG A 119 12.29 -9.33 -0.66
CA ARG A 119 13.13 -8.20 -0.26
C ARG A 119 13.98 -8.59 0.94
N ASP A 120 15.19 -8.03 1.00
CA ASP A 120 16.02 -8.09 2.20
C ASP A 120 15.20 -7.67 3.42
N CYS A 121 15.49 -8.30 4.54
CA CYS A 121 14.63 -8.23 5.70
C CYS A 121 14.92 -6.95 6.48
N THR A 122 13.93 -6.07 6.61
CA THR A 122 14.09 -4.73 7.22
C THR A 122 13.25 -4.53 8.47
N ALA A 123 12.52 -5.57 8.93
CA ALA A 123 11.52 -5.49 9.99
C ALA A 123 10.42 -4.42 9.76
N GLY A 124 10.32 -3.91 8.53
CA GLY A 124 9.31 -2.94 8.14
C GLY A 124 7.91 -3.52 8.18
N ALA A 125 6.91 -2.65 8.37
CA ALA A 125 5.51 -3.05 8.39
C ALA A 125 5.05 -3.74 7.09
N ASN A 126 5.75 -3.52 5.97
CA ASN A 126 5.53 -4.23 4.70
C ASN A 126 6.01 -5.66 4.64
N GLN A 127 6.64 -6.13 5.71
CA GLN A 127 7.09 -7.51 5.88
C GLN A 127 6.44 -8.18 7.11
N ALA A 128 5.49 -7.51 7.77
CA ALA A 128 4.77 -8.01 8.93
C ALA A 128 3.41 -8.60 8.51
N TRP A 129 3.21 -9.88 8.81
CA TRP A 129 2.07 -10.66 8.38
C TRP A 129 1.36 -11.33 9.56
N LYS A 130 0.05 -11.23 9.65
CA LYS A 130 -0.79 -12.02 10.54
C LYS A 130 -0.85 -13.44 10.00
N LEU A 131 -0.15 -14.36 10.67
CA LEU A 131 -0.09 -15.76 10.30
C LEU A 131 -1.38 -16.49 10.71
N PRO A 132 -1.82 -17.51 9.95
CA PRO A 132 -2.83 -18.45 10.43
C PRO A 132 -2.31 -19.14 11.69
N GLY A 133 -3.12 -19.13 12.76
CA GLY A 133 -2.85 -19.85 14.00
C GLY A 133 -3.28 -21.31 13.93
#